data_AF-A0A815WD86-F1
#
_entry.id   AF-A0A815WD86-F1
#
_cell.length_a   1.000
_cell.length_b   1.000
_cell.length_c   1.000
_cell.angle_alpha   90.00
_cell.angle_beta   90.00
_cell.angle_gamma   90.00
#
_symmetry.space_group_name_H-M   'P 1'
#
loop_
_entity.id
_entity.type
_entity.pdbx_description
1 polymer ?
#
loop_
_entity_poly.entity_id
_entity_poly.type
_entity_poly.pdbx_seq_one_letter_code
_entity_poly.pdbx_strand_id
1 'polypeptide(L)'
;MTSSSNENIHQKIRNEFPYDVKKLTEISIPVDKNIKLAATIWMPQNKNVQLINEEKFATILEYIPYRKADWTSARDEIRLKYFSGFGYVSLRVDIRGTGNSQGIFDDEYSEQELSDGLKILEWIQNQTWSNGKTIIYGKSWAGFNGLQIGYLQPKNLAGIISAYSTDDQERKGNWIHFNSLPFYPNEHFQRNHLLIDNNQGINQKTIKYYLSFQSLTTEIISNDALPRKISFLSPQETGLASGNLLGWGNIQSPDHSIDQREDDGRSLCFDSLPLNENYELFGFPTVKLNLSSNTNYGLICVRLCMIDEKISSSILISRGILNLTHCKSHEHPQLLNIDEIFNVEIILSGICVSIPAGSRLRLALSTSYWPIVWPAPQLSTLTIYFNELSSCTLTLPCLNEKYSTRNDFGHPEICQGIPIKYLRASSINRFRIFDEISEIITLKINEDCGSSEYPDGLIWDETTESIYTIKKNDPHSARIEINRYLKYYFQDRSSIKVDIKTKSIMFTKQSPSTYEVEHQLNIYNKDQIFFEKNWNLSFPRINN
;
A
#
# COMPACT_ATOMS: atom_id res chain seq x y z
N MET A 1 -15.32 28.42 -20.48
CA MET A 1 -14.19 29.38 -20.49
C MET A 1 -13.96 29.73 -19.04
N THR A 2 -12.88 29.37 -18.36
CA THR A 2 -11.47 29.21 -18.76
C THR A 2 -10.95 27.84 -18.33
N SER A 3 -10.20 27.21 -19.24
CA SER A 3 -9.39 26.04 -19.01
C SER A 3 -8.21 26.39 -18.09
N SER A 4 -8.28 26.02 -16.82
CA SER A 4 -7.08 25.91 -15.99
C SER A 4 -6.39 24.61 -16.36
N SER A 5 -5.31 24.76 -17.13
CA SER A 5 -4.34 23.73 -17.46
C SER A 5 -3.81 23.07 -16.19
N ASN A 6 -4.32 21.89 -15.86
CA ASN A 6 -3.63 20.97 -14.97
C ASN A 6 -2.31 20.59 -15.66
N GLU A 7 -1.19 21.05 -15.11
CA GLU A 7 0.14 20.50 -15.38
C GLU A 7 0.17 19.04 -14.88
N ASN A 8 -0.48 18.16 -15.64
CA ASN A 8 -0.29 16.74 -15.53
C ASN A 8 1.16 16.47 -15.90
N ILE A 9 1.87 15.69 -15.07
CA ILE A 9 3.21 15.16 -15.35
C ILE A 9 3.15 14.45 -16.72
N HIS A 10 3.52 15.16 -17.79
CA HIS A 10 3.40 14.63 -19.15
C HIS A 10 4.47 13.56 -19.33
N GLN A 11 4.07 12.30 -19.22
CA GLN A 11 4.89 11.17 -19.64
C GLN A 11 5.29 11.40 -21.12
N LYS A 12 6.56 11.25 -21.44
CA LYS A 12 7.06 11.43 -22.79
C LYS A 12 6.91 10.12 -23.56
N ILE A 13 6.10 10.13 -24.61
CA ILE A 13 5.97 8.97 -25.50
C ILE A 13 7.23 8.86 -26.35
N ARG A 14 7.93 7.74 -26.21
CA ARG A 14 9.11 7.41 -27.02
C ARG A 14 8.67 6.55 -28.20
N ASN A 15 9.00 7.01 -29.41
CA ASN A 15 8.68 6.32 -30.66
C ASN A 15 9.90 5.64 -31.30
N GLU A 16 11.12 6.00 -30.87
CA GLU A 16 12.36 5.49 -31.44
C GLU A 16 13.12 4.62 -30.43
N PHE A 17 13.34 3.38 -30.83
CA PHE A 17 14.06 2.38 -30.05
C PHE A 17 15.18 1.74 -30.89
N PRO A 18 16.27 1.27 -30.27
CA PRO A 18 17.30 0.48 -30.96
C PRO A 18 16.74 -0.78 -31.65
N TYR A 19 15.76 -1.45 -31.03
CA TYR A 19 15.11 -2.66 -31.54
C TYR A 19 13.63 -2.42 -31.84
N ASP A 20 13.13 -3.10 -32.89
CA ASP A 20 11.68 -3.30 -33.04
C ASP A 20 11.21 -4.36 -32.04
N VAL A 21 9.91 -4.43 -31.77
CA VAL A 21 9.35 -5.36 -30.76
C VAL A 21 8.23 -6.19 -31.35
N LYS A 22 8.39 -7.51 -31.32
CA LYS A 22 7.36 -8.49 -31.67
C LYS A 22 6.70 -9.06 -30.43
N LYS A 23 5.38 -8.97 -30.34
CA LYS A 23 4.58 -9.56 -29.26
C LYS A 23 4.16 -10.99 -29.60
N LEU A 24 4.34 -11.93 -28.67
CA LEU A 24 3.93 -13.33 -28.77
C LEU A 24 2.98 -13.66 -27.60
N THR A 25 1.74 -14.06 -27.88
CA THR A 25 0.68 -14.20 -26.86
C THR A 25 0.34 -15.64 -26.47
N GLU A 26 0.65 -16.60 -27.34
CA GLU A 26 0.33 -18.03 -27.18
C GLU A 26 1.52 -18.82 -26.61
N ILE A 27 2.14 -18.28 -25.55
CA ILE A 27 3.29 -18.92 -24.90
C ILE A 27 2.81 -19.77 -23.73
N SER A 28 3.28 -21.02 -23.68
CA SER A 28 3.00 -21.96 -22.60
C SER A 28 4.32 -22.45 -21.98
N ILE A 29 4.49 -22.24 -20.68
CA ILE A 29 5.69 -22.62 -19.93
C ILE A 29 5.36 -23.87 -19.10
N PRO A 30 5.94 -25.04 -19.39
CA PRO A 30 5.75 -26.23 -18.57
C PRO A 30 6.49 -26.07 -17.25
N VAL A 31 5.76 -26.13 -16.13
CA VAL A 31 6.33 -26.09 -14.77
C VAL A 31 6.23 -27.43 -14.04
N ASP A 32 5.34 -28.30 -14.53
CA ASP A 32 5.20 -29.71 -14.13
C ASP A 32 4.69 -30.52 -15.34
N LYS A 33 4.73 -31.85 -15.28
CA LYS A 33 4.30 -32.79 -16.33
C LYS A 33 2.92 -32.46 -16.91
N ASN A 34 2.00 -31.98 -16.08
CA ASN A 34 0.61 -31.74 -16.45
C ASN A 34 0.22 -30.25 -16.40
N ILE A 35 1.11 -29.36 -16.00
CA ILE A 35 0.77 -27.96 -15.74
C ILE A 35 1.62 -27.02 -16.57
N LYS A 36 0.92 -26.19 -17.34
CA LYS A 36 1.50 -25.13 -18.15
C LYS A 36 0.99 -23.77 -17.67
N LEU A 37 1.92 -22.83 -17.54
CA LEU A 37 1.62 -21.44 -17.26
C LEU A 37 1.54 -20.64 -18.56
N ALA A 38 0.53 -19.78 -18.67
CA ALA A 38 0.34 -18.91 -19.81
C ALA A 38 1.22 -17.66 -19.69
N ALA A 39 1.85 -17.29 -20.80
CA ALA A 39 2.73 -16.15 -20.84
C ALA A 39 2.53 -15.28 -22.10
N THR A 40 2.99 -14.05 -22.02
CA THR A 40 3.16 -13.13 -23.15
C THR A 40 4.62 -12.69 -23.21
N ILE A 41 5.22 -12.72 -24.40
CA ILE A 41 6.59 -12.25 -24.64
C ILE A 41 6.55 -11.00 -25.50
N TRP A 42 7.33 -9.99 -25.13
CA TRP A 42 7.76 -8.92 -26.02
C TRP A 42 9.22 -9.20 -26.38
N MET A 43 9.45 -9.50 -27.66
CA MET A 43 10.74 -9.96 -28.20
C MET A 43 11.40 -8.83 -29.00
N PRO A 44 12.63 -8.40 -28.67
CA PRO A 44 13.40 -7.49 -29.50
C PRO A 44 13.69 -8.10 -30.88
N GLN A 45 13.64 -7.27 -31.92
CA GLN A 45 13.97 -7.63 -33.30
C GLN A 45 14.90 -6.58 -33.91
N ASN A 46 15.95 -7.06 -34.58
CA ASN A 46 16.86 -6.18 -35.32
C ASN A 46 16.14 -5.50 -36.48
N LYS A 47 16.31 -4.18 -36.60
CA LYS A 47 15.77 -3.37 -37.70
C LYS A 47 16.40 -3.69 -39.04
N ASN A 48 17.63 -4.20 -39.02
CA ASN A 48 18.39 -4.60 -40.19
C ASN A 48 18.53 -6.13 -40.22
N VAL A 49 17.92 -6.77 -41.21
CA VAL A 49 17.81 -8.24 -41.36
C VAL A 49 19.17 -8.95 -41.58
N GLN A 50 20.29 -8.23 -41.61
CA GLN A 50 21.59 -8.77 -42.06
C GLN A 50 22.56 -9.28 -40.97
N LEU A 51 22.22 -9.24 -39.68
CA LEU A 51 23.00 -9.87 -38.59
C LEU A 51 22.05 -10.25 -37.44
N ILE A 52 22.05 -11.40 -36.76
CA ILE A 52 22.52 -12.79 -36.93
C ILE A 52 21.50 -13.63 -36.12
N ASN A 53 21.25 -14.90 -36.47
CA ASN A 53 20.58 -15.91 -35.63
C ASN A 53 21.30 -16.22 -34.28
N GLU A 54 22.03 -15.27 -33.68
CA GLU A 54 22.92 -15.49 -32.52
C GLU A 54 22.81 -14.45 -31.39
N GLU A 55 22.10 -13.33 -31.56
CA GLU A 55 21.94 -12.36 -30.46
C GLU A 55 21.13 -12.97 -29.30
N LYS A 56 21.72 -12.90 -28.11
CA LYS A 56 21.14 -13.41 -26.87
C LYS A 56 20.87 -12.25 -25.91
N PHE A 57 19.66 -12.19 -25.41
CA PHE A 57 19.15 -11.08 -24.60
C PHE A 57 18.97 -11.50 -23.14
N ALA A 58 19.06 -10.52 -22.24
CA ALA A 58 18.62 -10.71 -20.86
C ALA A 58 17.10 -10.61 -20.79
N THR A 59 16.50 -11.24 -19.78
CA THR A 59 15.04 -11.28 -19.62
C THR A 59 14.57 -10.37 -18.49
N ILE A 60 13.49 -9.61 -18.70
CA ILE A 60 12.70 -8.97 -17.65
C ILE A 60 11.46 -9.84 -17.40
N LEU A 61 11.29 -10.35 -16.19
CA LEU A 61 10.17 -11.21 -15.79
C LEU A 61 9.22 -10.48 -14.84
N GLU A 62 7.93 -10.44 -15.16
CA GLU A 62 6.85 -10.09 -14.22
C GLU A 62 5.88 -11.29 -14.10
N TYR A 63 5.76 -11.83 -12.89
CA TYR A 63 5.03 -13.07 -12.56
C TYR A 63 4.04 -12.77 -11.42
N ILE A 64 2.73 -12.67 -11.72
CA ILE A 64 1.69 -12.17 -10.80
C ILE A 64 0.29 -12.76 -11.13
N PRO A 65 -0.65 -12.80 -10.17
CA PRO A 65 -1.98 -13.41 -10.31
C PRO A 65 -3.00 -12.59 -11.11
N TYR A 66 -2.62 -11.40 -11.56
CA TYR A 66 -3.51 -10.52 -12.31
C TYR A 66 -3.49 -10.89 -13.79
N ARG A 67 -4.65 -11.05 -14.41
CA ARG A 67 -4.76 -11.62 -15.77
C ARG A 67 -4.09 -10.74 -16.82
N LYS A 68 -3.11 -11.27 -17.56
CA LYS A 68 -2.34 -10.53 -18.59
C LYS A 68 -3.15 -9.99 -19.79
N ALA A 69 -4.43 -10.34 -19.90
CA ALA A 69 -5.26 -10.14 -21.08
C ALA A 69 -6.54 -9.31 -20.83
N ASP A 70 -6.63 -8.60 -19.70
CA ASP A 70 -7.65 -7.56 -19.46
C ASP A 70 -7.00 -6.22 -19.07
N TRP A 71 -7.34 -5.67 -17.91
CA TRP A 71 -6.99 -4.34 -17.48
C TRP A 71 -5.50 -4.14 -17.28
N THR A 72 -4.75 -5.20 -16.98
CA THR A 72 -3.28 -5.08 -16.90
C THR A 72 -2.62 -4.99 -18.26
N SER A 73 -3.28 -5.38 -19.35
CA SER A 73 -2.67 -5.46 -20.69
C SER A 73 -2.17 -4.10 -21.19
N ALA A 74 -2.88 -3.02 -20.87
CA ALA A 74 -2.49 -1.66 -21.24
C ALA A 74 -1.22 -1.21 -20.52
N ARG A 75 -1.15 -1.47 -19.21
CA ARG A 75 0.01 -1.21 -18.36
C ARG A 75 1.22 -2.04 -18.80
N ASP A 76 0.99 -3.28 -19.20
CA ASP A 76 2.03 -4.23 -19.60
C ASP A 76 2.60 -3.83 -20.97
N GLU A 77 1.75 -3.43 -21.93
CA GLU A 77 2.20 -2.95 -23.24
C GLU A 77 3.12 -1.73 -23.13
N ILE A 78 2.81 -0.79 -22.24
CA ILE A 78 3.61 0.43 -22.10
C ILE A 78 4.99 0.15 -21.50
N ARG A 79 5.08 -0.70 -20.47
CA ARG A 79 6.32 -0.94 -19.71
C ARG A 79 7.19 -2.03 -20.32
N LEU A 80 6.61 -3.18 -20.64
CA LEU A 80 7.36 -4.36 -21.09
C LEU A 80 7.89 -4.18 -22.52
N LYS A 81 7.13 -3.50 -23.37
CA LYS A 81 7.61 -3.09 -24.70
C LYS A 81 8.77 -2.12 -24.62
N TYR A 82 8.79 -1.22 -23.63
CA TYR A 82 9.87 -0.25 -23.46
C TYR A 82 11.19 -0.96 -23.21
N PHE A 83 11.24 -1.89 -22.25
CA PHE A 83 12.44 -2.71 -22.01
C PHE A 83 12.86 -3.49 -23.26
N SER A 84 11.90 -4.04 -24.01
CA SER A 84 12.22 -4.76 -25.24
C SER A 84 12.73 -3.89 -26.37
N GLY A 85 12.29 -2.64 -26.47
CA GLY A 85 12.89 -1.68 -27.40
C GLY A 85 14.38 -1.44 -27.15
N PHE A 86 14.86 -1.66 -25.92
CA PHE A 86 16.27 -1.53 -25.51
C PHE A 86 17.03 -2.87 -25.49
N GLY A 87 16.48 -3.95 -26.07
CA GLY A 87 17.20 -5.23 -26.17
C GLY A 87 17.05 -6.15 -24.97
N TYR A 88 15.92 -6.09 -24.26
CA TYR A 88 15.54 -7.11 -23.27
C TYR A 88 14.37 -7.95 -23.77
N VAL A 89 14.36 -9.25 -23.49
CA VAL A 89 13.14 -10.03 -23.66
C VAL A 89 12.25 -9.77 -22.45
N SER A 90 11.05 -9.22 -22.64
CA SER A 90 10.12 -9.04 -21.53
C SER A 90 9.11 -10.17 -21.52
N LEU A 91 8.94 -10.81 -20.36
CA LEU A 91 8.08 -11.97 -20.16
C LEU A 91 7.07 -11.69 -19.05
N ARG A 92 5.79 -11.75 -19.39
CA ARG A 92 4.68 -11.63 -18.45
C ARG A 92 4.00 -12.98 -18.28
N VAL A 93 3.93 -13.48 -17.05
CA VAL A 93 3.38 -14.82 -16.76
C VAL A 93 2.21 -14.70 -15.78
N ASP A 94 1.08 -15.30 -16.12
CA ASP A 94 -0.02 -15.51 -15.17
C ASP A 94 0.37 -16.65 -14.23
N ILE A 95 0.25 -16.48 -12.91
CA ILE A 95 0.61 -17.56 -11.98
C ILE A 95 -0.36 -18.75 -12.08
N ARG A 96 0.04 -19.88 -11.53
CA ARG A 96 -0.78 -21.12 -11.50
C ARG A 96 -2.20 -20.82 -11.01
N GLY A 97 -3.18 -21.37 -11.73
CA GLY A 97 -4.61 -21.22 -11.40
C GLY A 97 -5.20 -19.83 -11.63
N THR A 98 -4.46 -18.90 -12.26
CA THR A 98 -4.93 -17.55 -12.57
C THR A 98 -4.86 -17.26 -14.07
N GLY A 99 -5.68 -16.32 -14.53
CA GLY A 99 -5.73 -15.93 -15.93
C GLY A 99 -5.90 -17.12 -16.87
N ASN A 100 -4.94 -17.30 -17.79
CA ASN A 100 -4.96 -18.43 -18.74
C ASN A 100 -4.07 -19.61 -18.30
N SER A 101 -3.44 -19.54 -17.12
CA SER A 101 -2.59 -20.61 -16.59
C SER A 101 -3.40 -21.77 -16.02
N GLN A 102 -2.88 -22.98 -16.17
CA GLN A 102 -3.49 -24.19 -15.60
C GLN A 102 -3.23 -24.30 -14.08
N GLY A 103 -3.88 -25.26 -13.44
CA GLY A 103 -3.70 -25.58 -12.02
C GLY A 103 -4.65 -24.85 -11.09
N ILE A 104 -4.32 -24.85 -9.80
CA ILE A 104 -5.10 -24.22 -8.73
C ILE A 104 -4.17 -23.26 -8.00
N PHE A 105 -4.72 -22.09 -7.67
CA PHE A 105 -4.10 -21.11 -6.78
C PHE A 105 -4.52 -21.47 -5.34
N ASP A 106 -3.56 -21.81 -4.49
CA ASP A 106 -3.81 -22.28 -3.13
C ASP A 106 -3.70 -21.16 -2.09
N ASP A 107 -2.59 -20.43 -2.08
CA ASP A 107 -2.32 -19.33 -1.14
C ASP A 107 -1.39 -18.27 -1.75
N GLU A 108 -1.35 -17.08 -1.14
CA GLU A 108 -0.46 -16.00 -1.55
C GLU A 108 1.00 -16.31 -1.23
N TYR A 109 1.88 -16.28 -2.25
CA TYR A 109 3.31 -16.53 -2.08
C TYR A 109 3.64 -17.92 -1.54
N SER A 110 2.85 -18.93 -1.93
CA SER A 110 3.06 -20.32 -1.49
C SER A 110 4.40 -20.88 -1.96
N GLU A 111 4.89 -21.94 -1.30
CA GLU A 111 6.08 -22.67 -1.75
C GLU A 111 5.93 -23.16 -3.20
N GLN A 112 4.70 -23.49 -3.62
CA GLN A 112 4.38 -23.89 -4.98
C GLN A 112 4.55 -22.73 -5.97
N GLU A 113 4.13 -21.50 -5.62
CA GLU A 113 4.38 -20.30 -6.42
C GLU A 113 5.89 -20.06 -6.60
N LEU A 114 6.67 -20.16 -5.53
CA LEU A 114 8.13 -19.97 -5.59
C LEU A 114 8.82 -21.05 -6.44
N SER A 115 8.39 -22.30 -6.31
CA SER A 115 8.87 -23.43 -7.13
C SER A 115 8.58 -23.23 -8.62
N ASP A 116 7.38 -22.77 -8.96
CA ASP A 116 7.02 -22.41 -10.34
C ASP A 116 7.88 -21.26 -10.86
N GLY A 117 8.18 -20.26 -10.01
CA GLY A 117 9.13 -19.20 -10.30
C GLY A 117 10.51 -19.71 -10.71
N LEU A 118 11.07 -20.67 -9.96
CA LEU A 118 12.34 -21.32 -10.31
C LEU A 118 12.27 -22.09 -11.64
N LYS A 119 11.14 -22.72 -11.93
CA LYS A 119 10.90 -23.44 -13.20
C LYS A 119 10.78 -22.49 -14.38
N ILE A 120 10.15 -21.33 -14.20
CA ILE A 120 10.11 -20.27 -15.22
C ILE A 120 11.54 -19.79 -15.52
N LEU A 121 12.35 -19.56 -14.49
CA LEU A 121 13.76 -19.17 -14.64
C LEU A 121 14.55 -20.24 -15.43
N GLU A 122 14.45 -21.51 -15.06
CA GLU A 122 15.07 -22.63 -15.80
C GLU A 122 14.61 -22.67 -17.26
N TRP A 123 13.31 -22.50 -17.50
CA TRP A 123 12.75 -22.46 -18.85
C TRP A 123 13.31 -21.31 -19.69
N ILE A 124 13.42 -20.09 -19.12
CA ILE A 124 14.02 -18.93 -19.76
C ILE A 124 15.47 -19.22 -20.17
N GLN A 125 16.26 -19.83 -19.30
CA GLN A 125 17.67 -20.11 -19.55
C GLN A 125 17.87 -21.06 -20.76
N ASN A 126 16.91 -21.96 -20.98
CA ASN A 126 16.96 -22.94 -22.07
C ASN A 126 16.44 -22.40 -23.41
N GLN A 127 15.99 -21.14 -23.48
CA GLN A 127 15.55 -20.54 -24.73
C GLN A 127 16.74 -20.11 -25.60
N THR A 128 16.61 -20.27 -26.91
CA THR A 128 17.68 -19.96 -27.87
C THR A 128 18.09 -18.48 -27.87
N TRP A 129 17.15 -17.60 -27.55
CA TRP A 129 17.33 -16.15 -27.45
C TRP A 129 17.90 -15.69 -26.10
N SER A 130 18.05 -16.56 -25.11
CA SER A 130 18.44 -16.16 -23.75
C SER A 130 19.96 -16.13 -23.59
N ASN A 131 20.47 -15.07 -22.95
CA ASN A 131 21.87 -15.00 -22.51
C ASN A 131 22.09 -15.59 -21.11
N GLY A 132 21.06 -16.20 -20.52
CA GLY A 132 21.12 -16.81 -19.20
C GLY A 132 20.97 -15.85 -18.03
N LYS A 133 20.70 -14.55 -18.26
CA LYS A 133 20.43 -13.57 -17.21
C LYS A 133 18.97 -13.15 -17.21
N THR A 134 18.35 -13.19 -16.03
CA THR A 134 16.96 -12.72 -15.81
C THR A 134 16.93 -11.69 -14.69
N ILE A 135 16.11 -10.66 -14.83
CA ILE A 135 15.75 -9.71 -13.78
C ILE A 135 14.26 -9.92 -13.49
N ILE A 136 13.90 -10.11 -12.22
CA ILE A 136 12.49 -10.05 -11.81
C ILE A 136 12.13 -8.61 -11.51
N TYR A 137 11.04 -8.13 -12.09
CA TYR A 137 10.57 -6.76 -11.96
C TYR A 137 9.09 -6.74 -11.59
N GLY A 138 8.73 -5.89 -10.63
CA GLY A 138 7.35 -5.44 -10.53
C GLY A 138 6.97 -4.75 -9.24
N LYS A 139 5.68 -4.42 -9.18
CA LYS A 139 5.03 -3.72 -8.06
C LYS A 139 4.23 -4.70 -7.21
N SER A 140 4.20 -4.50 -5.89
CA SER A 140 3.38 -5.29 -4.97
C SER A 140 3.72 -6.76 -5.13
N TRP A 141 2.81 -7.60 -5.61
CA TRP A 141 3.01 -9.05 -5.76
C TRP A 141 4.35 -9.45 -6.40
N ALA A 142 4.68 -8.88 -7.56
CA ALA A 142 5.95 -9.18 -8.25
C ALA A 142 7.18 -8.67 -7.48
N GLY A 143 7.01 -7.63 -6.66
CA GLY A 143 8.05 -7.15 -5.77
C GLY A 143 8.29 -8.11 -4.61
N PHE A 144 7.22 -8.62 -3.99
CA PHE A 144 7.30 -9.61 -2.91
C PHE A 144 7.89 -10.94 -3.40
N ASN A 145 7.30 -11.55 -4.42
CA ASN A 145 7.76 -12.84 -4.90
C ASN A 145 9.15 -12.75 -5.54
N GLY A 146 9.51 -11.62 -6.16
CA GLY A 146 10.87 -11.38 -6.65
C GLY A 146 11.92 -11.45 -5.54
N LEU A 147 11.66 -10.82 -4.39
CA LEU A 147 12.53 -10.89 -3.21
C LEU A 147 12.61 -12.32 -2.65
N GLN A 148 11.48 -13.02 -2.53
CA GLN A 148 11.44 -14.39 -2.02
C GLN A 148 12.14 -15.39 -2.94
N ILE A 149 11.97 -15.28 -4.26
CA ILE A 149 12.73 -16.08 -5.24
C ILE A 149 14.22 -15.73 -5.17
N GLY A 150 14.56 -14.46 -4.95
CA GLY A 150 15.94 -14.02 -4.71
C GLY A 150 16.61 -14.71 -3.53
N TYR A 151 15.87 -14.89 -2.43
CA TYR A 151 16.34 -15.61 -1.25
C TYR A 151 16.72 -17.07 -1.54
N LEU A 152 16.10 -17.70 -2.54
CA LEU A 152 16.44 -19.06 -2.99
C LEU A 152 17.71 -19.12 -3.86
N GLN A 153 18.32 -17.98 -4.18
CA GLN A 153 19.59 -17.84 -4.91
C GLN A 153 19.68 -18.60 -6.26
N PRO A 154 18.68 -18.50 -7.16
CA PRO A 154 18.78 -19.11 -8.48
C PRO A 154 19.92 -18.52 -9.31
N LYS A 155 20.74 -19.39 -9.92
CA LYS A 155 21.98 -19.01 -10.64
C LYS A 155 21.79 -18.02 -11.79
N ASN A 156 20.61 -18.01 -12.40
CA ASN A 156 20.29 -17.20 -13.58
C ASN A 156 19.52 -15.91 -13.26
N LEU A 157 19.28 -15.61 -11.98
CA LEU A 157 18.70 -14.35 -11.54
C LEU A 157 19.83 -13.33 -11.33
N ALA A 158 19.91 -12.36 -12.23
CA ALA A 158 20.93 -11.32 -12.24
C ALA A 158 20.53 -10.08 -11.41
N GLY A 159 19.26 -9.91 -11.07
CA GLY A 159 18.78 -8.79 -10.26
C GLY A 159 17.29 -8.82 -9.99
N ILE A 160 16.85 -7.98 -9.05
CA ILE A 160 15.44 -7.79 -8.70
C ILE A 160 15.17 -6.28 -8.65
N ILE A 161 14.07 -5.86 -9.27
CA ILE A 161 13.53 -4.50 -9.16
C ILE A 161 12.19 -4.61 -8.44
N SER A 162 12.23 -4.35 -7.14
CA SER A 162 11.09 -4.50 -6.24
C SER A 162 10.49 -3.13 -5.89
N ALA A 163 9.20 -2.93 -6.19
CA ALA A 163 8.50 -1.68 -5.88
C ALA A 163 7.25 -1.93 -5.01
N TYR A 164 7.02 -1.08 -4.02
CA TYR A 164 5.84 -1.16 -3.13
C TYR A 164 5.62 -2.57 -2.52
N SER A 165 6.69 -3.15 -1.98
CA SER A 165 6.76 -4.50 -1.43
C SER A 165 7.56 -4.48 -0.11
N THR A 166 7.66 -5.63 0.56
CA THR A 166 8.56 -5.82 1.71
C THR A 166 9.13 -7.22 1.78
N ASP A 167 10.31 -7.31 2.37
CA ASP A 167 11.02 -8.52 2.77
C ASP A 167 10.60 -9.06 4.15
N ASP A 168 9.83 -8.29 4.92
CA ASP A 168 9.34 -8.66 6.25
C ASP A 168 7.87 -9.08 6.19
N GLN A 169 7.64 -10.40 6.23
CA GLN A 169 6.31 -11.00 6.19
C GLN A 169 5.52 -10.81 7.50
N GLU A 170 6.18 -10.62 8.65
CA GLU A 170 5.50 -10.37 9.94
C GLU A 170 4.99 -8.92 10.02
N ARG A 171 5.67 -7.98 9.36
CA ARG A 171 5.12 -6.64 9.07
C ARG A 171 3.90 -6.65 8.12
N LYS A 172 3.47 -7.81 7.58
CA LYS A 172 2.14 -7.94 6.95
C LYS A 172 0.98 -7.83 7.97
N GLY A 173 1.22 -7.87 9.29
CA GLY A 173 0.24 -7.39 10.27
C GLY A 173 0.13 -5.86 10.32
N ASN A 174 1.14 -5.16 9.78
CA ASN A 174 1.29 -3.71 9.79
C ASN A 174 1.31 -3.13 8.35
N TRP A 175 0.32 -3.46 7.51
CA TRP A 175 0.07 -2.74 6.23
C TRP A 175 -0.03 -1.22 6.44
N ILE A 176 -0.29 -0.83 7.68
CA ILE A 176 -0.31 0.53 8.20
C ILE A 176 0.98 1.32 7.90
N HIS A 177 2.15 0.67 7.83
CA HIS A 177 3.43 1.29 7.46
C HIS A 177 3.64 1.43 5.94
N PHE A 178 2.85 0.72 5.13
CA PHE A 178 2.91 0.75 3.66
C PHE A 178 1.96 1.77 3.04
N ASN A 179 1.63 2.84 3.76
CA ASN A 179 1.14 4.01 3.05
C ASN A 179 2.29 4.60 2.26
N SER A 180 2.16 4.53 0.93
CA SER A 180 2.64 5.64 0.11
C SER A 180 2.19 6.93 0.81
N LEU A 181 3.16 7.82 1.06
CA LEU A 181 2.88 9.14 1.63
C LEU A 181 1.65 9.72 0.91
N PRO A 182 0.76 10.45 1.59
CA PRO A 182 -0.37 11.13 0.94
C PRO A 182 0.13 11.99 -0.22
N PHE A 183 -0.39 11.77 -1.43
CA PHE A 183 -0.20 12.69 -2.55
C PHE A 183 -0.98 13.95 -2.16
N TYR A 184 -0.26 14.99 -1.77
CA TYR A 184 -0.88 16.27 -1.48
C TYR A 184 -1.02 16.99 -2.82
N PRO A 185 -2.23 17.24 -3.33
CA PRO A 185 -2.42 18.09 -4.50
C PRO A 185 -2.26 19.58 -4.17
N ASN A 186 -2.00 19.94 -2.91
CA ASN A 186 -1.80 21.34 -2.52
C ASN A 186 -0.39 21.83 -2.89
N GLU A 187 -0.34 22.96 -3.60
CA GLU A 187 0.86 23.71 -4.00
C GLU A 187 1.81 24.06 -2.82
N HIS A 188 1.32 23.95 -1.58
CA HIS A 188 2.05 24.24 -0.36
C HIS A 188 2.95 23.10 0.15
N PHE A 189 2.85 21.88 -0.42
CA PHE A 189 3.63 20.72 0.02
C PHE A 189 4.50 20.20 -1.13
N GLN A 190 5.79 20.55 -1.14
CA GLN A 190 6.73 20.07 -2.15
C GLN A 190 7.24 18.68 -1.80
N ARG A 191 6.96 17.69 -2.65
CA ARG A 191 7.64 16.39 -2.59
C ARG A 191 9.04 16.51 -3.17
N ASN A 192 10.00 16.07 -2.38
CA ASN A 192 11.38 15.91 -2.82
C ASN A 192 11.61 14.44 -3.19
N HIS A 193 12.19 14.21 -4.36
CA HIS A 193 12.73 12.91 -4.73
C HIS A 193 14.21 12.96 -4.43
N LEU A 194 14.66 12.10 -3.51
CA LEU A 194 16.07 11.96 -3.20
C LEU A 194 16.53 10.59 -3.70
N LEU A 195 17.49 10.60 -4.63
CA LEU A 195 18.22 9.39 -5.02
C LEU A 195 19.44 9.29 -4.12
N ILE A 196 19.52 8.20 -3.36
CA ILE A 196 20.68 7.90 -2.53
C ILE A 196 21.37 6.69 -3.14
N ASP A 197 22.62 6.89 -3.55
CA ASP A 197 23.53 5.79 -3.76
C ASP A 197 23.99 5.29 -2.38
N ASN A 198 23.77 4.01 -2.09
CA ASN A 198 24.17 3.39 -0.82
C ASN A 198 25.67 3.57 -0.51
N ASN A 199 26.50 3.88 -1.51
CA ASN A 199 27.92 4.11 -1.34
C ASN A 199 28.28 5.52 -0.82
N GLN A 200 27.38 6.49 -0.83
CA GLN A 200 27.71 7.89 -0.50
C GLN A 200 27.34 8.33 0.94
N GLY A 201 26.60 7.50 1.69
CA GLY A 201 26.09 7.88 3.01
C GLY A 201 25.12 9.07 2.95
N ILE A 202 24.32 9.27 4.00
CA ILE A 202 23.40 10.41 4.09
C ILE A 202 23.84 11.24 5.29
N ASN A 203 24.13 12.53 5.08
CA ASN A 203 24.54 13.42 6.15
C ASN A 203 23.30 13.91 6.92
N GLN A 204 23.01 13.28 8.05
CA GLN A 204 21.82 13.54 8.87
C GLN A 204 22.18 13.93 10.31
N LYS A 205 21.46 14.91 10.86
CA LYS A 205 21.34 15.13 12.31
C LYS A 205 20.05 14.51 12.81
N THR A 206 20.06 14.18 14.09
CA THR A 206 18.87 13.79 14.82
C THR A 206 18.38 14.96 15.65
N ILE A 207 17.11 15.34 15.48
CA ILE A 207 16.44 16.29 16.36
C ILE A 207 15.58 15.49 17.33
N LYS A 208 15.83 15.66 18.63
CA LYS A 208 15.08 14.98 19.68
C LYS A 208 14.17 15.98 20.40
N TYR A 209 12.89 15.62 20.48
CA TYR A 209 11.89 16.28 21.31
C TYR A 209 11.55 15.39 22.51
N TYR A 210 11.42 16.00 23.68
CA TYR A 210 10.88 15.42 24.89
C TYR A 210 9.41 15.77 25.00
N LEU A 211 8.60 14.78 25.35
CA LEU A 211 7.18 15.00 25.61
C LEU A 211 7.02 15.42 27.07
N SER A 212 6.33 16.53 27.29
CA SER A 212 5.82 16.97 28.60
C SER A 212 4.32 17.25 28.48
N PHE A 213 3.67 17.84 29.49
CA PHE A 213 2.20 17.99 29.52
C PHE A 213 1.66 18.73 28.28
N GLN A 214 1.22 17.97 27.27
CA GLN A 214 0.72 18.43 25.97
C GLN A 214 1.71 19.29 25.15
N SER A 215 3.02 19.21 25.44
CA SER A 215 4.03 19.94 24.69
C SER A 215 5.20 19.08 24.22
N LEU A 216 5.79 19.48 23.10
CA LEU A 216 7.04 18.96 22.55
C LEU A 216 8.13 20.02 22.70
N THR A 217 9.22 19.67 23.40
CA THR A 217 10.35 20.58 23.65
C THR A 217 11.67 19.91 23.28
N THR A 218 12.63 20.66 22.74
CA THR A 218 14.00 20.16 22.51
C THR A 218 14.87 20.22 23.77
N GLU A 219 14.42 20.94 24.78
CA GLU A 219 15.08 21.08 26.08
C GLU A 219 14.40 20.19 27.12
N ILE A 220 15.22 19.62 27.99
CA ILE A 220 14.73 18.86 29.15
C ILE A 220 14.22 19.86 30.19
N ILE A 221 12.91 19.94 30.36
CA ILE A 221 12.29 20.81 31.37
C ILE A 221 12.36 20.07 32.72
N SER A 222 13.34 20.42 33.56
CA SER A 222 13.59 19.76 34.84
C SER A 222 12.58 20.08 35.95
N ASN A 223 11.65 21.02 35.71
CA ASN A 223 11.02 21.76 36.81
C ASN A 223 9.56 22.12 36.54
N ASP A 224 8.66 21.13 36.45
CA ASP A 224 7.22 21.41 36.50
C ASP A 224 6.48 20.54 37.51
N ALA A 225 5.75 21.21 38.40
CA ALA A 225 4.87 20.66 39.43
C ALA A 225 3.53 20.11 38.86
N LEU A 226 3.55 19.53 37.65
CA LEU A 226 2.38 19.05 36.88
C LEU A 226 2.43 17.51 36.70
N PRO A 227 1.31 16.83 36.35
CA PRO A 227 1.11 15.43 36.72
C PRO A 227 2.09 14.48 36.03
N ARG A 228 2.66 13.55 36.82
CA ARG A 228 3.63 12.52 36.39
C ARG A 228 3.07 11.51 35.36
N LYS A 229 1.78 11.60 35.03
CA LYS A 229 1.11 10.72 34.07
C LYS A 229 -0.15 11.36 33.46
N ILE A 230 -0.53 10.91 32.25
CA ILE A 230 -1.78 11.29 31.56
C ILE A 230 -2.46 10.04 31.02
N SER A 231 -3.74 9.86 31.32
CA SER A 231 -4.55 8.75 30.80
C SER A 231 -5.50 9.23 29.69
N PHE A 232 -5.70 8.41 28.67
CA PHE A 232 -6.57 8.73 27.54
C PHE A 232 -7.21 7.47 26.93
N LEU A 233 -8.41 7.65 26.40
CA LEU A 233 -9.17 6.65 25.63
C LEU A 233 -9.82 7.39 24.46
N SER A 234 -9.50 6.98 23.24
CA SER A 234 -10.07 7.53 22.02
C SER A 234 -11.36 6.80 21.65
N PRO A 235 -12.38 7.52 21.14
CA PRO A 235 -13.58 6.89 20.61
C PRO A 235 -13.27 6.09 19.34
N GLN A 236 -14.10 5.09 19.02
CA GLN A 236 -13.83 4.13 17.95
C GLN A 236 -13.82 4.75 16.54
N GLU A 237 -14.48 5.88 16.32
CA GLU A 237 -14.46 6.62 15.05
C GLU A 237 -13.18 7.43 14.80
N THR A 238 -12.22 7.41 15.72
CA THR A 238 -10.93 8.05 15.51
C THR A 238 -10.23 7.41 14.31
N GLY A 239 -9.72 8.21 13.38
CA GLY A 239 -9.04 7.74 12.17
C GLY A 239 -9.84 7.94 10.88
N LEU A 240 -11.09 8.42 10.94
CA LEU A 240 -11.87 8.67 9.72
C LEU A 240 -11.18 9.65 8.75
N ALA A 241 -10.31 10.54 9.24
CA ALA A 241 -9.55 11.50 8.43
C ALA A 241 -8.23 10.93 7.87
N SER A 242 -7.92 9.66 8.11
CA SER A 242 -6.65 9.04 7.73
C SER A 242 -6.42 8.82 6.23
N GLY A 243 -7.46 8.94 5.40
CA GLY A 243 -7.45 8.49 4.00
C GLY A 243 -7.74 6.99 3.90
N ASN A 244 -7.12 6.31 2.93
CA ASN A 244 -7.23 4.86 2.73
C ASN A 244 -5.92 4.14 3.11
N LEU A 245 -6.03 2.87 3.50
CA LEU A 245 -4.87 2.00 3.80
C LEU A 245 -4.08 1.63 2.53
N LEU A 246 -4.76 1.49 1.39
CA LEU A 246 -4.15 1.16 0.10
C LEU A 246 -4.56 2.17 -0.96
N GLY A 247 -4.04 3.39 -0.82
CA GLY A 247 -4.27 4.43 -1.82
C GLY A 247 -3.67 4.06 -3.18
N TRP A 248 -4.47 4.13 -4.24
CA TRP A 248 -4.04 3.93 -5.62
C TRP A 248 -3.45 5.20 -6.25
N GLY A 249 -3.48 6.33 -5.52
CA GLY A 249 -2.93 7.61 -5.97
C GLY A 249 -3.81 8.26 -7.04
N ASN A 250 -5.08 7.86 -7.11
CA ASN A 250 -6.03 8.52 -7.98
C ASN A 250 -6.37 9.89 -7.36
N ILE A 251 -6.07 10.98 -8.07
CA ILE A 251 -6.30 12.36 -7.62
C ILE A 251 -7.80 12.61 -7.34
N GLN A 252 -8.69 11.84 -7.95
CA GLN A 252 -10.13 11.88 -7.68
C GLN A 252 -10.55 10.97 -6.52
N SER A 253 -9.68 10.06 -6.08
CA SER A 253 -9.94 9.16 -4.95
C SER A 253 -9.53 9.80 -3.63
N PRO A 254 -10.33 9.63 -2.55
CA PRO A 254 -9.98 10.07 -1.20
C PRO A 254 -8.96 9.12 -0.56
N ASP A 255 -7.95 8.72 -1.32
CA ASP A 255 -6.85 7.88 -0.87
C ASP A 255 -6.00 8.59 0.19
N HIS A 256 -5.97 9.91 0.13
CA HIS A 256 -5.14 10.74 0.99
C HIS A 256 -5.87 11.14 2.27
N SER A 257 -5.08 11.32 3.33
CA SER A 257 -5.57 11.92 4.56
C SER A 257 -6.09 13.32 4.27
N ILE A 258 -7.22 13.66 4.87
CA ILE A 258 -7.73 15.03 4.88
C ILE A 258 -7.19 15.76 6.11
N ASP A 259 -7.68 16.97 6.36
CA ASP A 259 -7.37 17.72 7.58
C ASP A 259 -7.60 16.86 8.84
N GLN A 260 -6.58 16.82 9.69
CA GLN A 260 -6.50 15.97 10.85
C GLN A 260 -7.19 16.54 12.09
N ARG A 261 -7.67 17.79 12.06
CA ARG A 261 -8.26 18.46 13.25
C ARG A 261 -9.36 17.66 13.95
N GLU A 262 -10.21 16.96 13.19
CA GLU A 262 -11.25 16.10 13.79
C GLU A 262 -10.65 14.94 14.60
N ASP A 263 -9.63 14.27 14.05
CA ASP A 263 -8.95 13.17 14.73
C ASP A 263 -8.04 13.68 15.86
N ASP A 264 -7.47 14.88 15.73
CA ASP A 264 -6.73 15.56 16.79
C ASP A 264 -7.62 15.82 18.01
N GLY A 265 -8.86 16.26 17.79
CA GLY A 265 -9.85 16.44 18.86
C GLY A 265 -10.26 15.14 19.59
N ARG A 266 -9.93 13.98 19.01
CA ARG A 266 -10.16 12.64 19.58
C ARG A 266 -8.87 11.98 20.10
N SER A 267 -7.76 12.72 20.06
CA SER A 267 -6.42 12.24 20.40
C SER A 267 -5.81 13.06 21.54
N LEU A 268 -4.88 12.45 22.27
CA LEU A 268 -3.99 13.19 23.16
C LEU A 268 -2.88 13.84 22.32
N CYS A 269 -2.86 15.16 22.25
CA CYS A 269 -1.93 15.91 21.40
C CYS A 269 -0.78 16.55 22.21
N PHE A 270 0.40 16.58 21.61
CA PHE A 270 1.59 17.27 22.11
C PHE A 270 2.11 18.18 21.00
N ASP A 271 2.19 19.49 21.27
CA ASP A 271 2.55 20.47 20.25
C ASP A 271 3.90 21.11 20.53
N SER A 272 4.68 21.36 19.48
CA SER A 272 5.88 22.16 19.58
C SER A 272 5.57 23.66 19.60
N LEU A 273 6.55 24.46 20.03
CA LEU A 273 6.62 25.86 19.62
C LEU A 273 6.75 25.96 18.08
N PRO A 274 6.40 27.10 17.47
CA PRO A 274 6.65 27.32 16.06
C PRO A 274 8.13 27.08 15.73
N LEU A 275 8.40 26.39 14.62
CA LEU A 275 9.75 26.07 14.21
C LEU A 275 10.50 27.36 13.83
N ASN A 276 11.71 27.52 14.34
CA ASN A 276 12.55 28.70 14.04
C ASN A 276 13.20 28.62 12.64
N GLU A 277 13.34 27.42 12.09
CA GLU A 277 13.93 27.16 10.79
C GLU A 277 13.13 26.08 10.04
N ASN A 278 13.40 25.93 8.74
CA ASN A 278 12.82 24.83 7.96
C ASN A 278 13.45 23.51 8.39
N TYR A 279 12.63 22.47 8.54
CA TYR A 279 13.10 21.10 8.79
C TYR A 279 13.03 20.30 7.50
N GLU A 280 14.19 19.83 7.02
CA GLU A 280 14.30 18.89 5.91
C GLU A 280 14.34 17.47 6.46
N LEU A 281 13.17 16.84 6.60
CA LEU A 281 13.06 15.53 7.22
C LEU A 281 13.19 14.42 6.18
N PHE A 282 14.11 13.48 6.40
CA PHE A 282 14.32 12.33 5.54
C PHE A 282 14.65 11.08 6.36
N GLY A 283 13.83 10.04 6.25
CA GLY A 283 14.03 8.77 6.97
C GLY A 283 12.82 8.41 7.84
N PHE A 284 13.04 7.63 8.89
CA PHE A 284 11.97 7.13 9.77
C PHE A 284 11.98 7.85 11.11
N PRO A 285 10.95 8.64 11.45
CA PRO A 285 10.78 9.16 12.80
C PRO A 285 10.55 8.03 13.81
N THR A 286 10.99 8.22 15.04
CA THR A 286 10.82 7.22 16.10
C THR A 286 10.27 7.86 17.36
N VAL A 287 9.31 7.18 18.00
CA VAL A 287 8.68 7.64 19.24
C VAL A 287 8.89 6.59 20.33
N LYS A 288 9.46 7.01 21.45
CA LYS A 288 9.58 6.19 22.66
C LYS A 288 8.55 6.66 23.68
N LEU A 289 7.80 5.74 24.26
CA LEU A 289 6.78 6.03 25.28
C LEU A 289 6.92 5.06 26.45
N ASN A 290 6.66 5.55 27.64
CA ASN A 290 6.50 4.75 28.84
C ASN A 290 5.00 4.66 29.18
N LEU A 291 4.40 3.47 29.08
CA LEU A 291 2.96 3.27 29.04
C LEU A 291 2.49 2.22 30.05
N SER A 292 1.21 2.27 30.42
CA SER A 292 0.45 1.13 30.95
C SER A 292 -0.93 1.05 30.29
N SER A 293 -1.57 -0.12 30.38
CA SER A 293 -2.95 -0.34 29.96
C SER A 293 -3.78 -0.86 31.13
N ASN A 294 -5.00 -0.36 31.28
CA ASN A 294 -5.95 -0.87 32.29
C ASN A 294 -6.59 -2.22 31.91
N THR A 295 -6.16 -2.83 30.80
CA THR A 295 -6.62 -4.13 30.31
C THR A 295 -5.41 -4.95 29.84
N ASN A 296 -5.63 -6.22 29.50
CA ASN A 296 -4.60 -7.09 28.91
C ASN A 296 -4.29 -6.77 27.43
N TYR A 297 -4.97 -5.78 26.84
CA TYR A 297 -4.84 -5.37 25.45
C TYR A 297 -4.48 -3.88 25.36
N GLY A 298 -4.13 -3.44 24.17
CA GLY A 298 -4.08 -2.02 23.86
C GLY A 298 -3.58 -1.77 22.45
N LEU A 299 -4.11 -0.73 21.82
CA LEU A 299 -3.63 -0.24 20.54
C LEU A 299 -3.12 1.17 20.78
N ILE A 300 -1.93 1.49 20.29
CA ILE A 300 -1.41 2.86 20.27
C ILE A 300 -1.20 3.30 18.83
N CYS A 301 -1.86 4.38 18.45
CA CYS A 301 -1.75 5.01 17.15
C CYS A 301 -1.11 6.37 17.31
N VAL A 302 0.04 6.55 16.67
CA VAL A 302 0.89 7.74 16.75
C VAL A 302 0.84 8.45 15.42
N ARG A 303 0.38 9.70 15.41
CA ARG A 303 0.39 10.58 14.23
C ARG A 303 1.36 11.73 14.47
N LEU A 304 2.26 11.95 13.53
CA LEU A 304 3.06 13.16 13.42
C LEU A 304 2.40 14.07 12.40
N CYS A 305 1.97 15.24 12.84
CA CYS A 305 1.26 16.22 12.04
C CYS A 305 2.03 17.55 11.98
N MET A 306 1.87 18.27 10.87
CA MET A 306 2.28 19.66 10.72
C MET A 306 1.05 20.53 10.95
N ILE A 307 1.13 21.45 11.89
CA ILE A 307 0.12 22.51 12.02
C ILE A 307 0.60 23.69 11.18
N ASP A 308 -0.15 23.98 10.11
CA ASP A 308 0.04 25.18 9.31
C ASP A 308 -0.95 26.25 9.79
N GLU A 309 -0.43 27.27 10.47
CA GLU A 309 -1.24 28.38 11.00
C GLU A 309 -1.80 29.27 9.87
N LYS A 310 -1.14 29.34 8.69
CA LYS A 310 -1.57 30.20 7.59
C LYS A 310 -2.88 29.73 6.97
N ILE A 311 -3.03 28.41 6.82
CA ILE A 311 -4.25 27.79 6.31
C ILE A 311 -5.10 27.15 7.41
N SER A 312 -4.68 27.28 8.68
CA SER A 312 -5.36 26.73 9.87
C SER A 312 -5.71 25.25 9.71
N SER A 313 -4.72 24.44 9.33
CA SER A 313 -4.91 23.02 9.03
C SER A 313 -3.92 22.14 9.80
N SER A 314 -4.35 20.92 10.16
CA SER A 314 -3.48 19.88 10.70
C SER A 314 -3.23 18.83 9.63
N ILE A 315 -1.99 18.67 9.20
CA ILE A 315 -1.61 17.88 8.02
C ILE A 315 -0.83 16.65 8.49
N LEU A 316 -1.27 15.45 8.10
CA LEU A 316 -0.58 14.20 8.48
C LEU A 316 0.77 14.07 7.74
N ILE A 317 1.87 14.05 8.48
CA ILE A 317 3.22 13.87 7.91
C ILE A 317 3.60 12.39 7.93
N SER A 318 3.43 11.75 9.08
CA SER A 318 3.76 10.35 9.29
C SER A 318 2.87 9.74 10.34
N ARG A 319 2.82 8.41 10.37
CA ARG A 319 2.13 7.65 11.42
C ARG A 319 2.84 6.33 11.70
N GLY A 320 2.63 5.83 12.90
CA GLY A 320 3.02 4.49 13.34
C GLY A 320 1.93 3.96 14.24
N ILE A 321 1.67 2.65 14.16
CA ILE A 321 0.66 2.00 14.98
C ILE A 321 1.26 0.72 15.53
N LEU A 322 0.97 0.44 16.79
CA LEU A 322 1.44 -0.76 17.48
C LEU A 322 0.28 -1.37 18.27
N ASN A 323 -0.03 -2.63 17.99
CA ASN A 323 -0.75 -3.45 18.96
C ASN A 323 0.22 -3.77 20.10
N LEU A 324 -0.12 -3.33 21.31
CA LEU A 324 0.74 -3.42 22.48
C LEU A 324 1.00 -4.86 22.93
N THR A 325 0.18 -5.86 22.54
CA THR A 325 0.50 -7.27 22.79
C THR A 325 1.73 -7.74 22.03
N HIS A 326 2.16 -6.99 21.02
CA HIS A 326 3.36 -7.25 20.23
C HIS A 326 4.58 -6.44 20.69
N CYS A 327 4.49 -5.68 21.79
CA CYS A 327 5.55 -4.77 22.20
C CYS A 327 6.89 -5.45 22.52
N LYS A 328 6.88 -6.75 22.84
CA LYS A 328 8.07 -7.58 23.09
C LYS A 328 8.48 -8.44 21.89
N SER A 329 7.52 -8.91 21.10
CA SER A 329 7.73 -9.80 19.95
C SER A 329 6.51 -9.81 19.04
N HIS A 330 6.73 -9.75 17.73
CA HIS A 330 5.70 -9.95 16.70
C HIS A 330 5.41 -11.43 16.44
N GLU A 331 6.44 -12.27 16.46
CA GLU A 331 6.34 -13.73 16.30
C GLU A 331 5.59 -14.40 17.48
N HIS A 332 5.79 -13.88 18.70
CA HIS A 332 5.23 -14.43 19.94
C HIS A 332 4.52 -13.36 20.76
N PRO A 333 3.35 -12.86 20.32
CA PRO A 333 2.65 -11.82 21.03
C PRO A 333 2.12 -12.32 22.37
N GLN A 334 2.15 -11.44 23.38
CA GLN A 334 1.79 -11.72 24.76
C GLN A 334 0.77 -10.72 25.27
N LEU A 335 -0.19 -11.19 26.06
CA LEU A 335 -1.09 -10.32 26.79
C LEU A 335 -0.31 -9.38 27.71
N LEU A 336 -0.79 -8.14 27.83
CA LEU A 336 -0.25 -7.18 28.78
C LEU A 336 -0.63 -7.57 30.20
N ASN A 337 0.23 -7.23 31.16
CA ASN A 337 -0.15 -7.20 32.57
C ASN A 337 -0.87 -5.88 32.84
N ILE A 338 -2.04 -5.97 33.50
CA ILE A 338 -2.89 -4.81 33.78
C ILE A 338 -2.13 -3.82 34.68
N ASP A 339 -2.14 -2.55 34.27
CA ASP A 339 -1.52 -1.42 34.96
C ASP A 339 0.00 -1.52 35.19
N GLU A 340 0.67 -2.54 34.64
CA GLU A 340 2.13 -2.63 34.63
C GLU A 340 2.71 -1.59 33.67
N ILE A 341 3.77 -0.92 34.09
CA ILE A 341 4.47 0.10 33.31
C ILE A 341 5.51 -0.59 32.42
N PHE A 342 5.48 -0.29 31.12
CA PHE A 342 6.44 -0.81 30.14
C PHE A 342 6.82 0.24 29.10
N ASN A 343 8.01 0.08 28.51
CA ASN A 343 8.50 0.96 27.46
C ASN A 343 8.18 0.39 26.09
N VAL A 344 7.78 1.25 25.16
CA VAL A 344 7.61 0.91 23.74
C VAL A 344 8.36 1.89 22.86
N GLU A 345 8.88 1.37 21.75
CA GLU A 345 9.49 2.15 20.68
C GLU A 345 8.70 1.92 19.40
N ILE A 346 8.18 2.99 18.82
CA ILE A 346 7.29 2.98 17.67
C ILE A 346 8.00 3.71 16.53
N ILE A 347 8.29 2.99 15.46
CA ILE A 347 8.85 3.56 14.23
C ILE A 347 7.68 4.07 13.39
N LEU A 348 7.71 5.35 13.01
CA LEU A 348 6.70 5.92 12.12
C LEU A 348 7.09 5.67 10.65
N SER A 349 6.11 5.75 9.77
CA SER A 349 6.29 5.60 8.31
C SER A 349 7.37 6.56 7.78
N GLY A 350 8.16 6.10 6.81
CA GLY A 350 9.26 6.89 6.25
C GLY A 350 8.78 8.19 5.61
N ILE A 351 9.52 9.28 5.83
CA ILE A 351 9.21 10.62 5.33
C ILE A 351 10.32 11.18 4.48
N CYS A 352 9.95 12.01 3.51
CA CYS A 352 10.83 12.91 2.77
C CYS A 352 10.06 14.21 2.54
N VAL A 353 10.17 15.15 3.47
CA VAL A 353 9.33 16.36 3.53
C VAL A 353 10.12 17.57 4.02
N SER A 354 9.78 18.75 3.53
CA SER A 354 10.25 20.03 4.07
C SER A 354 9.11 20.65 4.89
N ILE A 355 9.38 20.96 6.16
CA ILE A 355 8.44 21.65 7.06
C ILE A 355 8.90 23.09 7.20
N PRO A 356 8.09 24.09 6.79
CA PRO A 356 8.53 25.48 6.81
C PRO A 356 8.59 26.04 8.23
N ALA A 357 9.54 26.97 8.45
CA ALA A 357 9.62 27.78 9.65
C ALA A 357 8.27 28.48 9.94
N GLY A 358 7.93 28.62 11.22
CA GLY A 358 6.64 29.12 11.70
C GLY A 358 5.55 28.04 11.82
N SER A 359 5.69 26.88 11.18
CA SER A 359 4.79 25.74 11.42
C SER A 359 5.03 25.14 12.81
N ARG A 360 4.07 24.37 13.32
CA ARG A 360 4.28 23.53 14.51
C ARG A 360 4.28 22.06 14.17
N LEU A 361 4.98 21.27 14.97
CA LEU A 361 4.84 19.82 14.99
C LEU A 361 3.81 19.45 16.03
N ARG A 362 2.93 18.51 15.68
CA ARG A 362 2.00 17.86 16.60
C ARG A 362 2.27 16.37 16.61
N LEU A 363 2.42 15.81 17.80
CA LEU A 363 2.35 14.38 18.03
C LEU A 363 0.99 14.05 18.64
N ALA A 364 0.13 13.36 17.89
CA ALA A 364 -1.19 12.97 18.35
C ALA A 364 -1.23 11.46 18.63
N LEU A 365 -1.66 11.09 19.84
CA LEU A 365 -1.75 9.72 20.32
C LEU A 365 -3.21 9.31 20.49
N SER A 366 -3.57 8.13 19.99
CA SER A 366 -4.94 7.61 20.06
C SER A 366 -4.96 6.11 20.33
N THR A 367 -6.06 5.63 20.91
CA THR A 367 -6.25 4.20 21.25
C THR A 367 -7.12 3.44 20.24
N SER A 368 -7.56 4.11 19.17
CA SER A 368 -8.30 3.55 18.04
C SER A 368 -7.95 4.32 16.77
N TYR A 369 -8.00 3.64 15.62
CA TYR A 369 -7.70 4.24 14.32
C TYR A 369 -8.48 3.55 13.19
N TRP A 370 -9.80 3.55 13.31
CA TRP A 370 -10.73 2.98 12.33
C TRP A 370 -10.93 3.91 11.11
N PRO A 371 -11.01 3.38 9.87
CA PRO A 371 -11.01 1.98 9.48
C PRO A 371 -9.63 1.44 9.07
N ILE A 372 -8.54 2.17 9.36
CA ILE A 372 -7.19 1.75 9.00
C ILE A 372 -6.77 0.51 9.78
N VAL A 373 -7.19 0.40 11.04
CA VAL A 373 -6.89 -0.73 11.91
C VAL A 373 -8.17 -1.26 12.53
N TRP A 374 -8.29 -2.58 12.57
CA TRP A 374 -9.37 -3.22 13.30
C TRP A 374 -9.23 -2.92 14.80
N PRO A 375 -10.33 -2.60 15.53
CA PRO A 375 -10.26 -2.26 16.94
C PRO A 375 -9.57 -3.32 17.81
N ALA A 376 -9.05 -2.94 18.97
CA ALA A 376 -8.61 -3.90 19.99
C ALA A 376 -9.80 -4.68 20.60
N PRO A 377 -9.61 -5.89 21.14
CA PRO A 377 -10.70 -6.69 21.73
C PRO A 377 -11.45 -6.03 22.89
N GLN A 378 -10.83 -5.05 23.56
CA GLN A 378 -11.42 -4.33 24.68
C GLN A 378 -11.13 -2.84 24.53
N LEU A 379 -11.97 -2.01 25.18
CA LEU A 379 -11.68 -0.59 25.34
C LEU A 379 -10.57 -0.40 26.37
N SER A 380 -9.35 -0.22 25.88
CA SER A 380 -8.17 -0.04 26.70
C SER A 380 -7.88 1.45 26.89
N THR A 381 -7.97 1.93 28.13
CA THR A 381 -7.43 3.23 28.51
C THR A 381 -5.93 3.10 28.68
N LEU A 382 -5.17 3.91 27.94
CA LEU A 382 -3.72 3.96 28.06
C LEU A 382 -3.30 5.09 28.98
N THR A 383 -2.24 4.87 29.75
CA THR A 383 -1.64 5.89 30.62
C THR A 383 -0.18 6.09 30.23
N ILE A 384 0.22 7.32 29.90
CA ILE A 384 1.62 7.70 29.66
C ILE A 384 2.23 8.20 30.95
N TYR A 385 3.47 7.80 31.23
CA TYR A 385 4.24 8.20 32.39
C TYR A 385 5.43 9.06 31.99
N PHE A 386 5.61 10.18 32.69
CA PHE A 386 6.70 11.15 32.48
C PHE A 386 7.71 11.09 33.64
N ASN A 387 7.79 9.96 34.33
CA ASN A 387 8.51 9.80 35.59
C ASN A 387 10.01 10.12 35.48
N GLU A 388 10.60 9.94 34.29
CA GLU A 388 11.96 10.35 33.98
C GLU A 388 11.95 11.32 32.80
N LEU A 389 12.79 12.35 32.88
CA LEU A 389 12.90 13.46 31.92
C LEU A 389 13.16 13.01 30.46
N SER A 390 13.66 11.79 30.25
CA SER A 390 13.96 11.20 28.95
C SER A 390 13.11 9.97 28.60
N SER A 391 12.08 9.67 29.40
CA SER A 391 11.26 8.44 29.23
C SER A 391 10.36 8.46 27.99
N CYS A 392 9.91 9.66 27.58
CA CYS A 392 9.05 9.83 26.41
C CYS A 392 9.67 10.81 25.42
N THR A 393 9.97 10.36 24.20
CA THR A 393 10.68 11.17 23.20
C THR A 393 10.17 10.96 21.78
N LEU A 394 10.14 12.02 20.98
CA LEU A 394 10.04 11.98 19.52
C LEU A 394 11.42 12.28 18.93
N THR A 395 11.87 11.43 18.01
CA THR A 395 13.16 11.53 17.34
C THR A 395 12.92 11.72 15.84
N LEU A 396 13.45 12.79 15.27
CA LEU A 396 13.28 13.17 13.87
C LEU A 396 14.60 13.09 13.11
N PRO A 397 14.64 12.40 11.96
CA PRO A 397 15.81 12.40 11.09
C PRO A 397 15.79 13.64 10.19
N CYS A 398 16.71 14.57 10.42
CA CYS A 398 16.81 15.83 9.70
C CYS A 398 18.10 15.87 8.90
N LEU A 399 18.04 16.31 7.65
CA LEU A 399 19.22 16.50 6.82
C LEU A 399 20.07 17.66 7.39
N ASN A 400 21.39 17.51 7.39
CA ASN A 400 22.33 18.55 7.85
C ASN A 400 22.52 19.67 6.83
N GLU A 401 22.41 19.31 5.55
CA GLU A 401 22.60 20.22 4.44
C GLU A 401 21.28 20.39 3.69
N LYS A 402 21.06 21.58 3.15
CA LYS A 402 20.10 21.73 2.07
C LYS A 402 20.66 20.94 0.89
N TYR A 403 20.11 19.77 0.63
CA TYR A 403 20.35 19.07 -0.64
C TYR A 403 19.78 19.95 -1.75
N SER A 404 20.61 20.88 -2.24
CA SER A 404 20.26 21.93 -3.19
C SER A 404 20.22 21.42 -4.63
N THR A 405 20.83 20.27 -4.89
CA THR A 405 20.82 19.63 -6.21
C THR A 405 19.66 18.64 -6.30
N ARG A 406 18.50 19.13 -6.73
CA ARG A 406 17.44 18.25 -7.26
C ARG A 406 17.97 17.66 -8.56
N ASN A 407 18.22 16.35 -8.58
CA ASN A 407 18.45 15.67 -9.84
C ASN A 407 17.14 15.72 -10.61
N ASP A 408 17.09 16.53 -11.67
CA ASP A 408 15.98 16.49 -12.61
C ASP A 408 16.14 15.21 -13.45
N PHE A 409 15.33 14.21 -13.13
CA PHE A 409 15.26 12.96 -13.91
C PHE A 409 14.53 13.14 -15.25
N GLY A 410 14.07 14.36 -15.55
CA GLY A 410 13.24 14.67 -16.68
C GLY A 410 11.85 14.03 -16.56
N HIS A 411 11.10 14.07 -17.66
CA HIS A 411 9.82 13.39 -17.74
C HIS A 411 10.00 11.87 -17.91
N PRO A 412 9.23 11.04 -17.19
CA PRO A 412 9.27 9.59 -17.40
C PRO A 412 8.92 9.25 -18.85
N GLU A 413 9.77 8.44 -19.49
CA GLU A 413 9.55 7.96 -20.84
C GLU A 413 8.74 6.65 -20.85
N ILE A 414 7.83 6.53 -21.81
CA ILE A 414 6.96 5.36 -21.96
C ILE A 414 6.82 4.96 -23.44
N CYS A 415 6.44 3.70 -23.71
CA CYS A 415 5.97 3.33 -25.04
C CYS A 415 4.54 3.82 -25.28
N GLN A 416 4.18 3.98 -26.56
CA GLN A 416 2.79 4.11 -26.96
C GLN A 416 1.97 2.91 -26.44
N GLY A 417 0.93 3.20 -25.66
CA GLY A 417 0.01 2.17 -25.15
C GLY A 417 -0.94 1.64 -26.22
N ILE A 418 -1.71 0.62 -25.85
CA ILE A 418 -2.80 0.12 -26.70
C ILE A 418 -3.95 1.14 -26.79
N PRO A 419 -4.66 1.23 -27.92
CA PRO A 419 -5.82 2.10 -28.04
C PRO A 419 -7.00 1.50 -27.26
N ILE A 420 -7.26 2.02 -26.06
CA ILE A 420 -8.45 1.67 -25.26
C ILE A 420 -9.54 2.69 -25.56
N LYS A 421 -10.75 2.20 -25.84
CA LYS A 421 -11.93 3.04 -26.00
C LYS A 421 -12.73 3.06 -24.69
N TYR A 422 -12.82 4.23 -24.08
CA TYR A 422 -13.61 4.42 -22.86
C TYR A 422 -15.08 4.60 -23.21
N LEU A 423 -15.92 3.66 -22.78
CA LEU A 423 -17.36 3.66 -23.03
C LEU A 423 -18.13 4.43 -21.94
N ARG A 424 -17.60 4.43 -20.72
CA ARG A 424 -18.18 5.10 -19.56
C ARG A 424 -17.05 5.60 -18.66
N ALA A 425 -17.16 6.85 -18.20
CA ALA A 425 -16.17 7.44 -17.31
C ALA A 425 -16.20 6.79 -15.92
N SER A 426 -15.06 6.76 -15.25
CA SER A 426 -14.98 6.37 -13.84
C SER A 426 -15.62 7.43 -12.94
N SER A 427 -16.05 7.01 -11.76
CA SER A 427 -16.51 7.92 -10.71
C SER A 427 -16.23 7.32 -9.33
N ILE A 428 -16.06 8.18 -8.33
CA ILE A 428 -15.86 7.76 -6.95
C ILE A 428 -16.57 8.70 -6.00
N ASN A 429 -17.20 8.13 -4.97
CA ASN A 429 -17.86 8.88 -3.92
C ASN A 429 -17.49 8.30 -2.56
N ARG A 430 -17.25 9.17 -1.58
CA ARG A 430 -16.99 8.78 -0.18
C ARG A 430 -17.89 9.56 0.75
N PHE A 431 -18.61 8.84 1.60
CA PHE A 431 -19.57 9.39 2.54
C PHE A 431 -19.18 9.00 3.96
N ARG A 432 -19.32 9.94 4.90
CA ARG A 432 -19.35 9.68 6.34
C ARG A 432 -20.76 9.94 6.82
N ILE A 433 -21.37 8.94 7.43
CA ILE A 433 -22.75 8.99 7.93
C ILE A 433 -22.68 8.72 9.43
N PHE A 434 -23.28 9.59 10.22
CA PHE A 434 -23.36 9.48 11.67
C PHE A 434 -24.84 9.39 12.05
N ASP A 435 -25.28 8.21 12.49
CA ASP A 435 -26.61 8.03 13.08
C ASP A 435 -26.50 8.32 14.58
N GLU A 436 -27.06 9.45 15.01
CA GLU A 436 -27.01 9.89 16.41
C GLU A 436 -27.89 9.05 17.34
N ILE A 437 -28.93 8.40 16.81
CA ILE A 437 -29.84 7.58 17.62
C ILE A 437 -29.23 6.21 17.87
N SER A 438 -28.68 5.58 16.82
CA SER A 438 -28.06 4.26 16.94
C SER A 438 -26.58 4.31 17.36
N GLU A 439 -25.98 5.50 17.37
CA GLU A 439 -24.54 5.77 17.55
C GLU A 439 -23.65 5.02 16.55
N ILE A 440 -24.17 4.73 15.35
CA ILE A 440 -23.43 4.02 14.30
C ILE A 440 -22.77 5.05 13.38
N ILE A 441 -21.46 4.90 13.24
CA ILE A 441 -20.65 5.62 12.27
C ILE A 441 -20.45 4.71 11.06
N THR A 442 -20.77 5.23 9.87
CA THR A 442 -20.57 4.53 8.59
C THR A 442 -19.64 5.33 7.69
N LEU A 443 -18.56 4.69 7.22
CA LEU A 443 -17.81 5.14 6.06
C LEU A 443 -18.24 4.32 4.86
N LYS A 444 -18.77 4.97 3.83
CA LYS A 444 -19.19 4.32 2.57
C LYS A 444 -18.37 4.86 1.42
N ILE A 445 -17.76 3.98 0.64
CA ILE A 445 -16.97 4.30 -0.56
C ILE A 445 -17.59 3.56 -1.74
N ASN A 446 -18.02 4.30 -2.75
CA ASN A 446 -18.52 3.76 -4.01
C ASN A 446 -17.50 4.08 -5.09
N GLU A 447 -16.93 3.05 -5.70
CA GLU A 447 -15.94 3.15 -6.77
C GLU A 447 -16.51 2.54 -8.04
N ASP A 448 -16.46 3.31 -9.11
CA ASP A 448 -16.84 2.86 -10.43
C ASP A 448 -15.64 3.11 -11.35
N CYS A 449 -15.01 2.04 -11.81
CA CYS A 449 -13.82 2.11 -12.66
C CYS A 449 -14.14 2.54 -14.11
N GLY A 450 -15.42 2.77 -14.43
CA GLY A 450 -15.87 3.03 -15.78
C GLY A 450 -16.00 1.74 -16.59
N SER A 451 -16.11 1.91 -17.91
CA SER A 451 -16.16 0.80 -18.86
C SER A 451 -15.18 1.04 -20.00
N SER A 452 -14.39 0.03 -20.33
CA SER A 452 -13.29 0.11 -21.28
C SER A 452 -13.35 -1.03 -22.29
N GLU A 453 -13.23 -0.70 -23.57
CA GLU A 453 -13.15 -1.63 -24.69
C GLU A 453 -11.68 -1.75 -25.16
N TYR A 454 -11.17 -2.98 -25.17
CA TYR A 454 -9.80 -3.33 -25.57
C TYR A 454 -9.72 -3.64 -27.07
N PRO A 455 -8.53 -3.61 -27.70
CA PRO A 455 -8.38 -3.81 -29.14
C PRO A 455 -8.90 -5.15 -29.70
N ASP A 456 -9.00 -6.18 -28.86
CA ASP A 456 -9.56 -7.48 -29.21
C ASP A 456 -11.10 -7.55 -29.11
N GLY A 457 -11.74 -6.42 -28.78
CA GLY A 457 -13.17 -6.26 -28.59
C GLY A 457 -13.67 -6.62 -27.19
N LEU A 458 -12.79 -7.02 -26.27
CA LEU A 458 -13.17 -7.29 -24.89
C LEU A 458 -13.60 -5.99 -24.21
N ILE A 459 -14.76 -6.01 -23.56
CA ILE A 459 -15.22 -4.94 -22.68
C ILE A 459 -15.09 -5.40 -21.24
N TRP A 460 -14.45 -4.55 -20.43
CA TRP A 460 -14.31 -4.70 -18.99
C TRP A 460 -14.99 -3.53 -18.27
N ASP A 461 -15.73 -3.84 -17.21
CA ASP A 461 -16.44 -2.89 -16.35
C ASP A 461 -16.37 -3.41 -14.91
N GLU A 462 -16.08 -2.53 -13.96
CA GLU A 462 -16.05 -2.86 -12.55
C GLU A 462 -16.67 -1.75 -11.69
N THR A 463 -17.48 -2.17 -10.71
CA THR A 463 -17.95 -1.33 -9.62
C THR A 463 -17.69 -2.01 -8.27
N THR A 464 -17.30 -1.23 -7.28
CA THR A 464 -17.07 -1.67 -5.91
C THR A 464 -17.80 -0.75 -4.93
N GLU A 465 -18.48 -1.34 -3.95
CA GLU A 465 -19.04 -0.64 -2.79
C GLU A 465 -18.38 -1.20 -1.53
N SER A 466 -17.70 -0.34 -0.77
CA SER A 466 -17.08 -0.66 0.51
C SER A 466 -17.78 0.09 1.63
N ILE A 467 -18.29 -0.64 2.62
CA ILE A 467 -19.05 -0.12 3.76
C ILE A 467 -18.33 -0.53 5.04
N TYR A 468 -17.91 0.45 5.83
CA TYR A 468 -17.25 0.25 7.12
C TYR A 468 -18.16 0.83 8.19
N THR A 469 -18.57 0.04 9.17
CA THR A 469 -19.44 0.48 10.27
C THR A 469 -18.83 0.18 11.62
N ILE A 470 -18.99 1.10 12.56
CA ILE A 470 -18.59 0.93 13.96
C ILE A 470 -19.46 1.81 14.87
N LYS A 471 -19.67 1.39 16.11
CA LYS A 471 -20.24 2.20 17.18
C LYS A 471 -19.15 2.85 18.00
N LYS A 472 -19.41 4.08 18.44
CA LYS A 472 -18.45 4.96 19.15
C LYS A 472 -17.71 4.29 20.33
N ASN A 473 -18.42 3.48 21.12
CA ASN A 473 -17.91 2.87 22.35
C ASN A 473 -18.03 1.33 22.36
N ASP A 474 -18.08 0.69 21.19
CA ASP A 474 -18.16 -0.77 21.12
C ASP A 474 -17.19 -1.32 20.06
N PRO A 475 -16.00 -1.81 20.45
CA PRO A 475 -15.02 -2.35 19.52
C PRO A 475 -15.46 -3.68 18.89
N HIS A 476 -16.54 -4.32 19.35
CA HIS A 476 -17.11 -5.54 18.75
C HIS A 476 -18.12 -5.24 17.65
N SER A 477 -18.57 -3.99 17.52
CA SER A 477 -19.51 -3.56 16.47
C SER A 477 -18.85 -3.30 15.11
N ALA A 478 -17.52 -3.38 15.04
CA ALA A 478 -16.75 -3.21 13.81
C ALA A 478 -17.20 -4.22 12.75
N ARG A 479 -17.53 -3.70 11.57
CA ARG A 479 -17.95 -4.49 10.42
C ARG A 479 -17.48 -3.84 9.13
N ILE A 480 -17.02 -4.66 8.19
CA ILE A 480 -16.65 -4.27 6.85
C ILE A 480 -17.47 -5.12 5.88
N GLU A 481 -18.10 -4.49 4.91
CA GLU A 481 -18.80 -5.14 3.81
C GLU A 481 -18.28 -4.60 2.49
N ILE A 482 -17.83 -5.49 1.62
CA ILE A 482 -17.33 -5.16 0.29
C ILE A 482 -18.16 -5.93 -0.73
N ASN A 483 -18.86 -5.18 -1.59
CA ASN A 483 -19.60 -5.69 -2.73
C ASN A 483 -18.84 -5.32 -4.00
N ARG A 484 -18.38 -6.29 -4.79
CA ARG A 484 -17.76 -6.04 -6.10
C ARG A 484 -18.57 -6.65 -7.20
N TYR A 485 -18.64 -5.96 -8.33
CA TYR A 485 -19.28 -6.44 -9.53
C TYR A 485 -18.37 -6.18 -10.74
N LEU A 486 -17.96 -7.26 -11.40
CA LEU A 486 -17.13 -7.21 -12.59
C LEU A 486 -17.91 -7.77 -13.77
N LYS A 487 -17.69 -7.20 -14.96
CA LYS A 487 -18.27 -7.67 -16.21
C LYS A 487 -17.20 -7.83 -17.27
N TYR A 488 -17.30 -8.93 -18.01
CA TYR A 488 -16.50 -9.22 -19.18
C TYR A 488 -17.42 -9.63 -20.32
N TYR A 489 -17.44 -8.86 -21.41
CA TYR A 489 -18.31 -9.15 -22.54
C TYR A 489 -17.75 -8.60 -23.86
N PHE A 490 -18.32 -9.01 -24.98
CA PHE A 490 -17.98 -8.52 -26.32
C PHE A 490 -19.24 -7.98 -26.98
N GLN A 491 -19.13 -6.91 -27.78
CA GLN A 491 -20.28 -6.42 -28.57
C GLN A 491 -20.64 -7.41 -29.69
N ASP A 492 -19.62 -7.91 -30.39
CA ASP A 492 -19.79 -8.73 -31.60
C ASP A 492 -19.87 -10.24 -31.31
N ARG A 493 -19.71 -10.66 -30.05
CA ARG A 493 -19.76 -12.06 -29.63
C ARG A 493 -20.72 -12.21 -28.46
N SER A 494 -22.00 -12.25 -28.76
CA SER A 494 -23.06 -12.46 -27.75
C SER A 494 -22.94 -13.81 -27.01
N SER A 495 -22.07 -14.72 -27.47
CA SER A 495 -21.82 -16.01 -26.84
C SER A 495 -21.16 -15.93 -25.47
N ILE A 496 -20.48 -14.83 -25.13
CA ILE A 496 -19.70 -14.66 -23.90
C ILE A 496 -20.09 -13.33 -23.23
N LYS A 497 -20.77 -13.43 -22.08
CA LYS A 497 -21.05 -12.31 -21.17
C LYS A 497 -20.92 -12.84 -19.76
N VAL A 498 -19.78 -12.59 -19.13
CA VAL A 498 -19.44 -13.09 -17.80
C VAL A 498 -19.62 -11.96 -16.79
N ASP A 499 -20.50 -12.18 -15.84
CA ASP A 499 -20.81 -11.27 -14.75
C ASP A 499 -20.34 -11.93 -13.45
N ILE A 500 -19.46 -11.27 -12.71
CA ILE A 500 -18.91 -11.79 -11.46
C ILE A 500 -19.35 -10.86 -10.33
N LYS A 501 -20.17 -11.37 -9.42
CA LYS A 501 -20.62 -10.66 -8.23
C LYS A 501 -19.97 -11.28 -7.00
N THR A 502 -19.28 -10.47 -6.21
CA THR A 502 -18.73 -10.89 -4.94
C THR A 502 -19.29 -10.04 -3.81
N LYS A 503 -19.52 -10.69 -2.69
CA LYS A 503 -19.84 -10.04 -1.42
C LYS A 503 -18.95 -10.65 -0.36
N SER A 504 -18.21 -9.80 0.35
CA SER A 504 -17.38 -10.21 1.47
C SER A 504 -17.73 -9.36 2.68
N ILE A 505 -18.00 -10.01 3.80
CA ILE A 505 -18.32 -9.36 5.06
C ILE A 505 -17.31 -9.84 6.09
N MET A 506 -16.69 -8.90 6.80
CA MET A 506 -15.89 -9.18 7.99
C MET A 506 -16.52 -8.51 9.20
N PHE A 507 -16.61 -9.22 10.33
CA PHE A 507 -17.10 -8.69 11.61
C PHE A 507 -16.52 -9.48 12.79
N THR A 508 -16.79 -9.04 14.03
CA THR A 508 -16.39 -9.77 15.24
C THR A 508 -17.56 -10.35 16.00
N LYS A 509 -17.39 -11.56 16.54
CA LYS A 509 -18.25 -12.13 17.59
C LYS A 509 -17.59 -11.93 18.95
N GLN A 510 -18.39 -11.68 19.99
CA GLN A 510 -17.88 -11.42 21.34
C GLN A 510 -17.59 -12.70 22.12
N SER A 511 -18.33 -13.79 21.87
CA SER A 511 -18.15 -15.07 22.55
C SER A 511 -18.38 -16.25 21.58
N PRO A 512 -17.33 -17.01 21.21
CA PRO A 512 -15.91 -16.72 21.44
C PRO A 512 -15.47 -15.43 20.74
N SER A 513 -14.39 -14.80 21.20
CA SER A 513 -13.82 -13.61 20.54
C SER A 513 -13.13 -14.01 19.25
N THR A 514 -13.84 -13.91 18.12
CA THR A 514 -13.37 -14.32 16.78
C THR A 514 -13.61 -13.24 15.74
N TYR A 515 -12.74 -13.21 14.74
CA TYR A 515 -13.03 -12.62 13.44
C TYR A 515 -13.85 -13.59 12.62
N GLU A 516 -14.94 -13.11 12.06
CA GLU A 516 -15.80 -13.86 11.16
C GLU A 516 -15.70 -13.22 9.79
N VAL A 517 -15.48 -14.04 8.76
CA VAL A 517 -15.49 -13.60 7.37
C VAL A 517 -16.47 -14.47 6.59
N GLU A 518 -17.46 -13.82 5.99
CA GLU A 518 -18.46 -14.45 5.15
C GLU A 518 -18.23 -14.01 3.71
N HIS A 519 -18.14 -14.98 2.80
CA HIS A 519 -17.94 -14.71 1.38
C HIS A 519 -19.03 -15.35 0.55
N GLN A 520 -19.44 -14.62 -0.48
CA GLN A 520 -20.31 -15.07 -1.55
C GLN A 520 -19.67 -14.70 -2.89
N LEU A 521 -19.63 -15.67 -3.80
CA LEU A 521 -19.18 -15.53 -5.18
C LEU A 521 -20.24 -16.10 -6.10
N ASN A 522 -20.79 -15.27 -6.97
CA ASN A 522 -21.72 -15.66 -8.02
C ASN A 522 -21.14 -15.27 -9.39
N ILE A 523 -20.98 -16.26 -10.27
CA ILE A 523 -20.52 -16.07 -11.64
C ILE A 523 -21.68 -16.43 -12.56
N TYR A 524 -22.07 -15.50 -13.42
CA TYR A 524 -23.10 -15.70 -14.42
C TYR A 524 -22.48 -15.71 -15.81
N ASN A 525 -23.03 -16.52 -16.71
CA ASN A 525 -22.79 -16.42 -18.14
C ASN A 525 -24.14 -16.20 -18.84
N LYS A 526 -24.30 -15.09 -19.57
CA LYS A 526 -25.58 -14.72 -20.22
C LYS A 526 -26.77 -14.78 -19.25
N ASP A 527 -26.59 -14.20 -18.06
CA ASP A 527 -27.59 -14.11 -17.00
C ASP A 527 -27.98 -15.47 -16.36
N GLN A 528 -27.38 -16.59 -16.78
CA GLN A 528 -27.50 -17.90 -16.12
C GLN A 528 -26.36 -18.09 -15.12
N ILE A 529 -26.65 -18.66 -13.94
CA ILE A 529 -25.62 -19.00 -12.96
C ILE A 529 -24.71 -20.07 -13.55
N PHE A 530 -23.43 -19.74 -13.72
CA PHE A 530 -22.38 -20.65 -14.14
C PHE A 530 -21.69 -21.30 -12.93
N PHE A 531 -21.48 -20.52 -11.88
CA PHE A 531 -20.85 -20.98 -10.65
C PHE A 531 -21.33 -20.15 -9.46
N GLU A 532 -21.57 -20.81 -8.33
CA GLU A 532 -21.89 -20.18 -7.06
C GLU A 532 -21.09 -20.85 -5.95
N LYS A 533 -20.54 -20.04 -5.04
CA LYS A 533 -19.85 -20.52 -3.85
C LYS A 533 -20.08 -19.56 -2.70
N ASN A 534 -20.48 -20.12 -1.57
CA ASN A 534 -20.55 -19.44 -0.29
C ASN A 534 -19.61 -20.16 0.68
N TRP A 535 -18.80 -19.42 1.43
CA TRP A 535 -17.94 -19.99 2.45
C TRP A 535 -17.69 -19.00 3.57
N ASN A 536 -17.51 -19.53 4.77
CA ASN A 536 -17.28 -18.75 5.97
C ASN A 536 -15.95 -19.16 6.59
N LEU A 537 -15.24 -18.19 7.14
CA LEU A 537 -13.99 -18.39 7.86
C LEU A 537 -14.14 -17.78 9.26
N SER A 538 -13.58 -18.45 10.25
CA SER A 538 -13.58 -17.99 11.64
C SER A 538 -12.15 -18.08 12.17
N PHE A 539 -11.62 -16.95 12.64
CA PHE A 539 -10.27 -16.84 13.16
C PHE A 539 -10.32 -16.37 14.62
N PRO A 540 -9.57 -16.98 15.55
CA PRO A 540 -9.45 -16.46 16.91
C PRO A 540 -8.93 -15.03 16.90
N ARG A 541 -9.54 -14.14 17.68
CA ARG A 541 -9.03 -12.78 17.92
C ARG A 541 -8.01 -12.78 19.05
N ILE A 542 -7.00 -13.63 18.92
CA ILE A 542 -5.91 -13.75 19.88
C ILE A 542 -4.81 -12.82 19.39
N ASN A 543 -4.57 -11.75 20.16
CA ASN A 543 -3.44 -10.84 19.97
C ASN A 543 -3.40 -10.04 18.66
N ASN A 544 -4.55 -9.55 18.16
CA ASN A 544 -4.73 -8.56 17.08
C ASN A 544 -3.59 -8.43 16.05
#